data_AF-A0A0B1RUB4-F1
#
_entry.id   AF-A0A0B1RUB4-F1
#
_cell.length_a   1.000
_cell.length_b   1.000
_cell.length_c   1.000
_cell.angle_alpha   90.00
_cell.angle_beta   90.00
_cell.angle_gamma   90.00
#
_symmetry.space_group_name_H-M   'P 1'
#
loop_
_entity.id
_entity.type
_entity.pdbx_description
1 polymer ?
#
loop_
_entity_poly.entity_id
_entity_poly.type
_entity_poly.pdbx_seq_one_letter_code
_entity_poly.pdbx_strand_id
1 'polypeptide(L)'
;LQEIEYRLRLTPAPEEERPFPAPRRRDIPEEKFTVDEVSRDYGMALSESQTNSLRRTRARSETPRRTLQIEGSPPPPAPVVCAYCNEEIDGPILTALAPNSERAQKFHTYHFMCCYCQKALNMHGTFREHERKPYCHDCFYRLYNGLRYEPDEHQATIEKLI
;
A
#
# COMPACT_ATOMS: atom_id res chain seq x y z
N LEU A 1 -9.38 36.05 22.89
CA LEU A 1 -9.54 34.99 21.86
C LEU A 1 -9.97 35.69 20.59
N GLN A 2 -9.04 35.97 19.68
CA GLN A 2 -9.35 36.53 18.36
C GLN A 2 -9.39 35.36 17.38
N GLU A 3 -10.58 35.01 16.91
CA GLU A 3 -10.77 34.02 15.85
C GLU A 3 -10.29 34.62 14.54
N ILE A 4 -9.27 34.02 13.93
CA ILE A 4 -8.78 34.40 12.61
C ILE A 4 -9.58 33.59 11.60
N GLU A 5 -10.55 34.22 10.95
CA GLU A 5 -11.38 33.62 9.91
C GLU A 5 -10.66 33.74 8.55
N TYR A 6 -10.12 32.64 8.04
CA TYR A 6 -9.42 32.62 6.75
C TYR A 6 -10.42 32.50 5.59
N ARG A 7 -10.82 33.63 5.00
CA ARG A 7 -11.57 33.63 3.73
C ARG A 7 -10.60 33.72 2.54
N LEU A 8 -10.36 32.58 1.88
CA LEU A 8 -9.69 32.54 0.58
C LEU A 8 -10.49 33.33 -0.46
N ARG A 9 -9.99 34.50 -0.85
CA ARG A 9 -10.50 35.26 -2.00
C ARG A 9 -9.84 34.71 -3.26
N LEU A 10 -10.54 33.84 -3.97
CA LEU A 10 -10.15 33.43 -5.31
C LEU A 10 -10.50 34.57 -6.27
N THR A 11 -9.50 35.37 -6.65
CA THR A 11 -9.62 36.26 -7.82
C THR A 11 -9.68 35.37 -9.06
N PRO A 12 -10.74 35.40 -9.87
CA PRO A 12 -10.78 34.64 -11.11
C PRO A 12 -9.66 35.14 -12.05
N ALA A 13 -8.93 34.20 -12.65
CA ALA A 13 -7.89 34.49 -13.63
C ALA A 13 -8.52 35.19 -14.86
N PRO A 14 -7.80 36.12 -15.53
CA PRO A 14 -8.27 36.72 -16.76
C PRO A 14 -8.42 35.63 -17.84
N GLU A 15 -9.54 35.68 -18.57
CA GLU A 15 -9.86 34.73 -19.63
C GLU A 15 -8.93 34.96 -20.84
N GLU A 16 -7.84 34.22 -20.90
CA GLU A 16 -7.06 34.07 -22.13
C GLU A 16 -7.66 32.90 -22.94
N GLU A 17 -8.03 33.18 -24.18
CA GLU A 17 -8.82 32.34 -25.09
C GLU A 17 -8.30 30.89 -25.19
N ARG A 18 -9.12 29.93 -24.78
CA ARG A 18 -8.87 28.50 -25.00
C ARG A 18 -9.21 28.15 -26.46
N PRO A 19 -8.30 27.54 -27.26
CA PRO A 19 -8.58 27.20 -28.66
C PRO A 19 -9.56 26.04 -28.92
N PHE A 20 -10.26 25.53 -27.92
CA PHE A 20 -11.08 24.32 -28.10
C PHE A 20 -12.55 24.68 -28.39
N PRO A 21 -13.13 24.21 -29.51
CA PRO A 21 -14.52 24.52 -29.84
C PRO A 21 -15.47 23.82 -28.85
N ALA A 22 -16.53 24.54 -28.46
CA ALA A 22 -17.56 24.02 -27.57
C ALA A 22 -18.28 22.80 -28.19
N PRO A 23 -18.64 21.78 -27.40
CA PRO A 23 -19.40 20.64 -27.91
C PRO A 23 -20.79 21.10 -28.34
N ARG A 24 -21.22 20.69 -29.54
CA ARG A 24 -22.55 20.98 -30.06
C ARG A 24 -23.61 20.35 -29.17
N ARG A 25 -24.59 21.14 -28.71
CA ARG A 25 -25.79 20.62 -28.06
C ARG A 25 -26.52 19.73 -29.06
N ARG A 26 -26.80 18.49 -28.68
CA ARG A 26 -27.72 17.61 -29.40
C ARG A 26 -29.11 17.89 -28.85
N ASP A 27 -30.00 18.42 -29.67
CA ASP A 27 -31.42 18.43 -29.38
C ASP A 27 -31.92 16.98 -29.50
N ILE A 28 -32.47 16.44 -28.41
CA ILE A 28 -33.09 15.11 -28.39
C ILE A 28 -34.58 15.33 -28.64
N PRO A 29 -35.15 14.86 -29.76
CA PRO A 29 -36.60 14.93 -29.96
C PRO A 29 -37.31 14.02 -28.95
N GLU A 30 -38.33 14.56 -28.27
CA GLU A 30 -39.24 13.79 -27.44
C GLU A 30 -40.16 12.93 -28.32
N GLU A 31 -39.72 11.74 -28.71
CA GLU A 31 -40.64 10.69 -29.15
C GLU A 31 -40.61 9.53 -28.15
N LYS A 32 -41.79 9.25 -27.58
CA LYS A 32 -42.04 8.19 -26.61
C LYS A 32 -41.78 6.84 -27.26
N PHE A 33 -40.57 6.31 -27.08
CA PHE A 33 -40.25 4.97 -27.53
C PHE A 33 -40.90 3.94 -26.61
N THR A 34 -41.89 3.19 -27.12
CA THR A 34 -42.44 2.04 -26.41
C THR A 34 -41.57 0.81 -26.68
N VAL A 35 -41.33 0.01 -25.65
CA VAL A 35 -40.45 -1.17 -25.69
C VAL A 35 -40.88 -2.24 -26.72
N ASP A 36 -42.15 -2.21 -27.14
CA ASP A 36 -42.71 -3.14 -28.14
C ASP A 36 -42.20 -2.88 -29.57
N GLU A 37 -41.82 -1.65 -29.93
CA GLU A 37 -41.35 -1.34 -31.29
C GLU A 37 -39.85 -1.63 -31.51
N VAL A 38 -38.99 -1.57 -30.47
CA VAL A 38 -37.56 -1.96 -30.58
C VAL A 38 -37.40 -3.46 -30.87
N SER A 39 -38.34 -4.28 -30.39
CA SER A 39 -38.22 -5.74 -30.47
C SER A 39 -38.44 -6.30 -31.88
N ARG A 40 -38.96 -5.51 -32.83
CA ARG A 40 -39.23 -5.96 -34.21
C ARG A 40 -38.10 -5.75 -35.20
N ASP A 41 -37.11 -4.91 -34.89
CA ASP A 41 -35.95 -4.64 -35.78
C ASP A 41 -34.67 -5.40 -35.39
N TYR A 42 -34.64 -6.06 -34.23
CA TYR A 42 -33.58 -7.04 -33.93
C TYR A 42 -33.85 -8.36 -34.67
N GLY A 43 -33.70 -8.31 -36.00
CA GLY A 43 -33.78 -9.46 -36.89
C GLY A 43 -32.66 -10.47 -36.62
N MET A 44 -32.86 -11.36 -35.65
CA MET A 44 -32.14 -12.64 -35.57
C MET A 44 -33.06 -13.74 -35.01
N ALA A 45 -33.92 -14.28 -35.87
CA ALA A 45 -34.47 -15.61 -35.65
C ALA A 45 -33.35 -16.63 -35.94
N LEU A 46 -32.62 -17.02 -34.89
CA LEU A 46 -31.66 -18.13 -34.94
C LEU A 46 -32.45 -19.44 -35.09
N SER A 47 -32.35 -20.08 -36.26
CA SER A 47 -32.72 -21.48 -36.41
C SER A 47 -31.56 -22.36 -35.94
N GLU A 48 -31.86 -23.37 -35.12
CA GLU A 48 -30.87 -24.25 -34.46
C GLU A 48 -30.03 -25.10 -35.44
N SER A 49 -30.34 -25.10 -36.74
CA SER A 49 -29.68 -25.94 -37.73
C SER A 49 -28.41 -25.33 -38.37
N GLN A 50 -28.03 -24.09 -38.06
CA GLN A 50 -26.87 -23.41 -38.70
C GLN A 50 -25.64 -23.17 -37.80
N THR A 51 -25.62 -23.69 -36.57
CA THR A 51 -24.49 -23.45 -35.64
C THR A 51 -23.29 -24.40 -35.86
N ASN A 52 -23.43 -25.43 -36.71
CA ASN A 52 -22.41 -26.47 -36.86
C ASN A 52 -21.33 -26.20 -37.93
N SER A 53 -21.55 -25.27 -38.87
CA SER A 53 -20.68 -25.12 -40.05
C SER A 53 -19.67 -23.97 -39.96
N LEU A 54 -19.81 -23.04 -39.01
CA LEU A 54 -18.97 -21.83 -38.92
C LEU A 54 -17.81 -21.93 -37.90
N ARG A 55 -17.67 -23.06 -37.21
CA ARG A 55 -16.54 -23.30 -36.28
C ARG A 55 -15.32 -23.97 -36.91
N ARG A 56 -15.32 -24.22 -38.22
CA ARG A 56 -14.18 -24.79 -38.95
C ARG A 56 -13.63 -23.84 -40.01
N THR A 57 -13.06 -22.70 -39.60
CA THR A 57 -12.13 -21.92 -40.46
C THR A 57 -11.44 -20.79 -39.67
N ARG A 58 -10.94 -21.08 -38.46
CA ARG A 58 -9.83 -20.27 -37.94
C ARG A 58 -8.54 -20.99 -38.30
N ALA A 59 -7.82 -20.47 -39.29
CA ALA A 59 -6.50 -20.97 -39.65
C ALA A 59 -5.65 -21.07 -38.38
N ARG A 60 -5.08 -22.24 -38.11
CA ARG A 60 -4.05 -22.38 -37.07
C ARG A 60 -2.91 -21.46 -37.48
N SER A 61 -2.57 -20.49 -36.62
CA SER A 61 -1.39 -19.66 -36.82
C SER A 61 -0.17 -20.57 -36.95
N GLU A 62 0.50 -20.56 -38.11
CA GLU A 62 1.76 -21.28 -38.36
C GLU A 62 2.95 -20.64 -37.64
N THR A 63 2.70 -19.67 -36.76
CA THR A 63 3.76 -19.06 -35.96
C THR A 63 4.38 -20.16 -35.09
N PRO A 64 5.69 -20.46 -35.27
CA PRO A 64 6.36 -21.45 -34.46
C PRO A 64 6.24 -21.00 -33.01
N ARG A 65 5.66 -21.88 -32.18
CA ARG A 65 5.52 -21.62 -30.75
C ARG A 65 6.93 -21.58 -30.18
N ARG A 66 7.52 -20.38 -30.08
CA ARG A 66 8.74 -20.17 -29.29
C ARG A 66 8.40 -20.54 -27.86
N THR A 67 8.68 -21.78 -27.50
CA THR A 67 8.71 -22.23 -26.11
C THR A 67 9.80 -21.42 -25.44
N LEU A 68 9.42 -20.35 -24.75
CA LEU A 68 10.31 -19.63 -23.86
C LEU A 68 10.80 -20.65 -22.83
N GLN A 69 12.07 -21.04 -22.94
CA GLN A 69 12.76 -21.75 -21.89
C GLN A 69 12.94 -20.74 -20.75
N ILE A 70 12.01 -20.74 -19.81
CA ILE A 70 12.14 -20.00 -18.56
C ILE A 70 13.15 -20.79 -17.74
N GLU A 71 14.44 -20.51 -17.93
CA GLU A 71 15.48 -21.06 -17.08
C GLU A 71 15.25 -20.57 -15.65
N GLY A 72 15.20 -21.55 -14.73
CA GLY A 72 15.42 -21.37 -13.30
C GLY A 72 14.52 -20.35 -12.61
N SER A 73 13.49 -20.84 -11.90
CA SER A 73 12.87 -20.05 -10.84
C SER A 73 13.97 -19.42 -9.98
N PRO A 74 13.93 -18.10 -9.71
CA PRO A 74 14.90 -17.49 -8.82
C PRO A 74 14.89 -18.22 -7.46
N PRO A 75 16.07 -18.36 -6.80
CA PRO A 75 16.16 -19.04 -5.52
C PRO A 75 15.20 -18.37 -4.52
N PRO A 76 14.52 -19.17 -3.67
CA PRO A 76 13.60 -18.62 -2.68
C PRO A 76 14.35 -17.64 -1.76
N PRO A 77 13.71 -16.54 -1.35
CA PRO A 77 14.30 -15.59 -0.42
C PRO A 77 14.67 -16.30 0.89
N ALA A 78 15.79 -15.89 1.50
CA ALA A 78 16.25 -16.46 2.75
C ALA A 78 15.19 -16.29 3.86
N PRO A 79 15.03 -17.29 4.76
CA PRO A 79 14.07 -17.20 5.86
C PRO A 79 14.45 -16.06 6.80
N VAL A 80 13.43 -15.35 7.31
CA VAL A 80 13.62 -14.27 8.27
C VAL A 80 13.62 -14.89 9.67
N VAL A 81 14.70 -14.71 10.41
CA VAL A 81 14.87 -15.30 11.76
C VAL A 81 14.68 -14.23 12.83
N CYS A 82 13.96 -14.59 13.90
CA CYS A 82 13.75 -13.73 15.04
C CYS A 82 15.01 -13.65 15.92
N ALA A 83 15.49 -12.43 16.20
CA ALA A 83 16.67 -12.23 17.05
C ALA A 83 16.47 -12.58 18.55
N TYR A 84 15.23 -12.83 18.99
CA TYR A 84 14.92 -13.23 20.37
C TYR A 84 14.84 -14.76 20.52
N CYS A 85 13.97 -15.44 19.77
CA CYS A 85 13.79 -16.89 19.86
C CYS A 85 14.65 -17.70 18.89
N ASN A 86 15.30 -17.06 17.91
CA ASN A 86 16.08 -17.70 16.83
C ASN A 86 15.27 -18.65 15.93
N GLU A 87 13.95 -18.51 15.92
CA GLU A 87 13.05 -19.25 15.04
C GLU A 87 12.69 -18.41 13.82
N GLU A 88 12.29 -19.08 12.75
CA GLU A 88 11.77 -18.43 11.54
C GLU A 88 10.47 -17.69 11.85
N ILE A 89 10.33 -16.47 11.31
CA ILE A 89 9.14 -15.65 11.52
C ILE A 89 8.16 -15.93 10.38
N ASP A 90 7.10 -16.66 10.72
CA ASP A 90 5.95 -16.83 9.84
C ASP A 90 4.93 -15.70 10.09
N GLY A 91 4.68 -14.89 9.04
CA GLY A 91 3.65 -13.85 9.07
C GLY A 91 4.18 -12.44 9.40
N PRO A 92 3.54 -11.68 10.30
CA PRO A 92 3.89 -10.28 10.53
C PRO A 92 5.25 -10.14 11.22
N ILE A 93 6.13 -9.34 10.61
CA ILE A 93 7.50 -9.14 11.09
C ILE A 93 7.65 -7.74 11.66
N LEU A 94 8.21 -7.64 12.86
CA LEU A 94 8.67 -6.38 13.45
C LEU A 94 10.13 -6.17 13.07
N THR A 95 10.42 -5.05 12.38
CA THR A 95 11.79 -4.66 12.03
C THR A 95 12.25 -3.57 12.98
N ALA A 96 13.20 -3.89 13.85
CA ALA A 96 13.73 -2.99 14.84
C ALA A 96 15.04 -2.37 14.34
N LEU A 97 15.05 -1.05 14.17
CA LEU A 97 16.24 -0.29 13.80
C LEU A 97 16.57 0.67 14.94
N ALA A 98 17.61 0.37 15.70
CA ALA A 98 18.09 1.27 16.74
C ALA A 98 18.99 2.35 16.11
N PRO A 99 18.96 3.59 16.62
CA PRO A 99 19.77 4.70 16.08
C PRO A 99 21.28 4.46 16.21
N ASN A 100 21.69 3.55 17.09
CA ASN A 100 23.09 3.18 17.32
C ASN A 100 23.45 1.81 16.73
N SER A 101 22.59 1.21 15.91
CA SER A 101 22.82 -0.10 15.30
C SER A 101 23.13 0.01 13.81
N GLU A 102 24.15 -0.72 13.36
CA GLU A 102 24.55 -0.77 11.94
C GLU A 102 23.55 -1.54 11.08
N ARG A 103 22.73 -2.41 11.68
CA ARG A 103 21.81 -3.29 10.95
C ARG A 103 20.48 -3.41 11.66
N ALA A 104 19.40 -3.48 10.88
CA ALA A 104 18.08 -3.76 11.41
C ALA A 104 17.97 -5.21 11.90
N GLN A 105 17.42 -5.40 13.09
CA GLN A 105 17.06 -6.70 13.63
C GLN A 105 15.60 -7.03 13.35
N LYS A 106 15.28 -8.31 13.22
CA LYS A 106 13.94 -8.80 12.91
C LYS A 106 13.39 -9.55 14.12
N PHE A 107 12.15 -9.29 14.49
CA PHE A 107 11.49 -9.87 15.64
C PHE A 107 10.06 -10.28 15.30
N HIS A 108 9.55 -11.26 16.05
CA HIS A 108 8.11 -11.45 16.14
C HIS A 108 7.48 -10.23 16.81
N THR A 109 6.25 -9.90 16.44
CA THR A 109 5.48 -8.79 17.05
C THR A 109 5.38 -8.91 18.57
N TYR A 110 5.34 -10.14 19.10
CA TYR A 110 5.26 -10.43 20.53
C TYR A 110 6.62 -10.53 21.24
N HIS A 111 7.71 -10.70 20.50
CA HIS A 111 9.06 -10.88 21.07
C HIS A 111 9.89 -9.60 21.14
N PHE A 112 9.28 -8.44 20.84
CA PHE A 112 9.94 -7.14 20.94
C PHE A 112 9.74 -6.51 22.33
N MET A 113 10.55 -6.96 23.27
CA MET A 113 10.47 -6.55 24.68
C MET A 113 11.83 -6.08 25.19
N CYS A 114 11.82 -5.17 26.16
CA CYS A 114 13.03 -4.73 26.84
C CYS A 114 13.68 -5.90 27.60
N CYS A 115 14.98 -6.16 27.38
CA CYS A 115 15.68 -7.24 28.06
C CYS A 115 15.76 -7.08 29.59
N TYR A 116 15.64 -5.86 30.12
CA TYR A 116 15.73 -5.60 31.55
C TYR A 116 14.37 -5.64 32.26
N CYS A 117 13.42 -4.81 31.82
CA CYS A 117 12.13 -4.68 32.47
C CYS A 117 11.03 -5.59 31.88
N GLN A 118 11.34 -6.32 30.80
CA GLN A 118 10.41 -7.21 30.07
C GLN A 118 9.14 -6.53 29.57
N LYS A 119 9.08 -5.19 29.58
CA LYS A 119 7.97 -4.44 28.99
C LYS A 119 8.09 -4.48 27.47
N ALA A 120 6.94 -4.66 26.81
CA ALA A 120 6.83 -4.48 25.36
C ALA A 120 7.36 -3.08 24.99
N LEU A 121 8.28 -3.02 24.03
CA LEU A 121 8.78 -1.75 23.52
C LEU A 121 7.78 -1.21 22.50
N ASN A 122 7.54 0.10 22.53
CA ASN A 122 6.61 0.75 21.62
C ASN A 122 7.03 0.49 20.17
N MET A 123 6.14 -0.11 19.37
CA MET A 123 6.39 -0.40 17.95
C MET A 123 6.59 0.88 17.12
N HIS A 124 6.04 2.00 17.59
CA HIS A 124 6.16 3.33 16.99
C HIS A 124 7.16 4.25 17.71
N GLY A 125 7.74 3.79 18.83
CA GLY A 125 8.64 4.59 19.66
C GLY A 125 10.11 4.34 19.33
N THR A 126 10.97 5.25 19.76
CA THR A 126 12.42 5.03 19.69
C THR A 126 12.86 4.09 20.83
N PHE A 127 13.76 3.17 20.53
CA PHE A 127 14.38 2.28 21.52
C PHE A 127 15.90 2.35 21.40
N ARG A 128 16.64 1.78 22.35
CA ARG A 128 18.10 1.68 22.30
C ARG A 128 18.54 0.24 22.26
N GLU A 129 19.59 -0.04 21.49
CA GLU A 129 20.23 -1.36 21.44
C GLU A 129 21.54 -1.33 22.22
N HIS A 130 21.84 -2.38 22.98
CA HIS A 130 23.17 -2.60 23.54
C HIS A 130 23.52 -4.07 23.33
N GLU A 131 24.68 -4.37 22.73
CA GLU A 131 25.11 -5.76 22.46
C GLU A 131 24.01 -6.61 21.78
N ARG A 132 23.36 -6.07 20.75
CA ARG A 132 22.27 -6.78 20.02
C ARG A 132 21.02 -7.06 20.84
N LYS A 133 20.88 -6.45 22.02
CA LYS A 133 19.72 -6.57 22.90
C LYS A 133 18.94 -5.26 22.94
N PRO A 134 17.61 -5.29 22.76
CA PRO A 134 16.77 -4.10 22.83
C PRO A 134 16.47 -3.69 24.28
N TYR A 135 16.59 -2.40 24.56
CA TYR A 135 16.32 -1.78 25.86
C TYR A 135 15.38 -0.58 25.74
N CYS A 136 14.57 -0.39 26.78
CA CYS A 136 13.78 0.81 26.98
C CYS A 136 14.71 2.00 27.29
N HIS A 137 14.33 3.24 26.95
CA HIS A 137 15.16 4.43 27.26
C HIS A 137 15.57 4.46 28.73
N ASP A 138 14.60 4.40 29.65
CA ASP A 138 14.87 4.43 31.10
C ASP A 138 15.85 3.35 31.55
N CYS A 139 15.71 2.15 30.98
CA CYS A 139 16.50 0.97 31.31
C CYS A 139 17.93 1.14 30.83
N PHE A 140 18.09 1.59 29.58
CA PHE A 140 19.39 1.82 28.96
C PHE A 140 20.16 2.88 29.74
N TYR A 141 19.56 4.04 30.02
CA TYR A 141 20.22 5.12 30.74
C TYR A 141 20.60 4.73 32.17
N ARG A 142 19.73 3.98 32.85
CA ARG A 142 20.00 3.49 34.21
C ARG A 142 21.15 2.49 34.26
N LEU A 143 21.26 1.62 33.26
CA LEU A 143 22.29 0.57 33.21
C LEU A 143 23.64 1.08 32.69
N TYR A 144 23.63 1.87 31.61
CA TYR A 144 24.83 2.18 30.84
C TYR A 144 25.31 3.63 30.97
N ASN A 145 24.45 4.56 31.41
CA ASN A 145 24.78 5.98 31.45
C ASN A 145 24.88 6.51 32.89
N GLY A 146 24.56 5.71 33.91
CA GLY A 146 24.67 6.09 35.34
C GLY A 146 23.79 7.28 35.76
N LEU A 147 22.99 7.82 34.84
CA LEU A 147 22.15 8.99 35.04
C LEU A 147 20.68 8.53 35.04
N ARG A 148 19.91 8.98 36.04
CA ARG A 148 18.45 8.89 35.96
C ARG A 148 18.02 9.80 34.81
N TYR A 149 17.39 9.22 33.79
CA TYR A 149 16.85 9.96 32.66
C TYR A 149 15.80 10.96 33.18
N GLU A 150 16.07 12.26 33.01
CA GLU A 150 15.02 13.29 32.99
C GLU A 150 14.53 13.36 31.53
N PRO A 151 13.24 13.10 31.25
CA PRO A 151 12.72 13.18 29.90
C PRO A 151 12.82 14.63 29.39
N ASP A 152 13.59 14.83 28.31
CA ASP A 152 13.75 16.12 27.66
C ASP A 152 12.38 16.58 27.08
N GLU A 153 11.94 17.79 27.39
CA GLU A 153 10.61 18.32 27.01
C GLU A 153 10.37 18.27 25.49
N HIS A 154 11.45 18.33 24.70
CA HIS A 154 11.38 18.19 23.25
C HIS A 154 10.89 16.80 22.79
N GLN A 155 11.24 15.73 23.51
CA GLN A 155 10.76 14.38 23.19
C GLN A 155 9.27 14.20 23.50
N ALA A 156 8.80 14.76 24.61
CA ALA A 156 7.38 14.77 24.97
C ALA A 156 6.52 15.57 23.98
N THR A 157 7.12 16.55 23.30
CA THR A 157 6.45 17.33 22.26
C THR A 157 6.29 16.53 20.96
N ILE A 158 7.24 15.65 20.63
CA ILE A 158 7.17 14.77 19.45
C ILE A 158 6.10 13.68 19.63
N GLU A 159 5.98 13.07 20.81
CA GLU A 159 4.97 12.05 21.10
C GLU A 159 3.52 12.59 21.12
N LYS A 160 3.34 13.90 21.26
CA LYS A 160 2.02 14.57 21.23
C LYS A 160 1.58 15.00 19.83
N LEU A 161 2.42 14.82 18.81
CA LEU A 161 2.19 15.25 17.43
C LEU A 161 1.86 14.09 16.47
N ILE A 162 1.70 12.88 17.00
CA ILE A 162 1.22 11.66 16.32
C ILE A 162 -0.13 11.27 16.90
#